data_AF-A0A7X9JDU9-F1
#
_entry.id   AF-A0A7X9JDU9-F1
#
_cell.length_a   1.000
_cell.length_b   1.000
_cell.length_c   1.000
_cell.angle_alpha   90.00
_cell.angle_beta   90.00
_cell.angle_gamma   90.00
#
_symmetry.space_group_name_H-M   'P 1'
#
loop_
_entity.id
_entity.type
_entity.pdbx_description
1 polymer ?
#
loop_
_entity_poly.entity_id
_entity_poly.type
_entity_poly.pdbx_seq_one_letter_code
_entity_poly.pdbx_strand_id
1 'polypeptide(L)'
;NNKSALKTKISQSQSIREILSRQKITGADLKAIREELGLAIETIHQETKIRLDYLHDIEEDKTEKLPAPVFLKGFVKAYLRSLCIENADDISTAYMNTLPGKN
;
A
#
# COMPACT_ATOMS: atom_id res chain seq x y z
N ASN A 1 8.77 -16.28 12.44
CA ASN A 1 7.36 -15.89 12.13
C ASN A 1 7.38 -15.15 10.79
N ASN A 2 6.36 -15.29 9.93
CA ASN A 2 6.32 -14.62 8.61
C ASN A 2 6.55 -13.09 8.71
N LYS A 3 5.96 -12.43 9.72
CA LYS A 3 6.13 -10.99 9.95
C LYS A 3 7.58 -10.56 10.22
N SER A 4 8.38 -11.39 10.88
CA SER A 4 9.80 -11.06 11.12
C SER A 4 10.60 -11.12 9.82
N ALA A 5 10.29 -12.07 8.94
CA ALA A 5 10.93 -12.16 7.62
C ALA A 5 10.57 -10.96 6.73
N LEU A 6 9.31 -10.50 6.75
CA LEU A 6 8.90 -9.29 6.02
C LEU A 6 9.66 -8.05 6.50
N LYS A 7 9.75 -7.83 7.82
CA LYS A 7 10.53 -6.71 8.37
C LYS A 7 11.99 -6.76 7.94
N THR A 8 12.62 -7.94 7.98
CA THR A 8 13.99 -8.11 7.49
C THR A 8 14.12 -7.75 6.02
N LYS A 9 13.20 -8.20 5.15
CA LYS A 9 13.20 -7.84 3.72
C LYS A 9 13.05 -6.33 3.51
N ILE A 10 12.12 -5.67 4.22
CA ILE A 10 11.92 -4.22 4.16
C ILE A 10 13.20 -3.49 4.56
N SER A 11 13.83 -3.90 5.65
CA SER A 11 15.07 -3.29 6.13
C SER A 11 16.26 -3.55 5.22
N GLN A 12 16.23 -4.55 4.35
CA GLN A 12 17.33 -4.89 3.43
C GLN A 12 17.11 -4.37 2.00
N SER A 13 15.87 -4.27 1.54
CA SER A 13 15.53 -3.83 0.18
C SER A 13 15.73 -2.32 -0.01
N GLN A 14 16.65 -1.96 -0.90
CA GLN A 14 16.91 -0.55 -1.24
C GLN A 14 15.72 0.09 -1.97
N SER A 15 15.02 -0.66 -2.83
CA SER A 15 13.87 -0.16 -3.59
C SER A 15 12.72 0.22 -2.67
N ILE A 16 12.39 -0.63 -1.68
CA ILE A 16 11.36 -0.32 -0.68
C ILE A 16 11.73 0.93 0.11
N ARG A 17 12.97 1.04 0.60
CA ARG A 17 13.44 2.22 1.34
C ARG A 17 13.32 3.50 0.51
N GLU A 18 13.69 3.44 -0.77
CA GLU A 18 13.58 4.58 -1.67
C GLU A 18 12.11 5.01 -1.83
N ILE A 19 11.21 4.07 -2.11
CA ILE A 19 9.77 4.33 -2.25
C ILE A 19 9.22 4.99 -0.98
N LEU A 20 9.49 4.42 0.20
CA LEU A 20 8.99 4.93 1.48
C LEU A 20 9.54 6.31 1.86
N SER A 21 10.62 6.77 1.21
CA SER A 21 11.19 8.10 1.40
C SER A 21 10.63 9.17 0.46
N ARG A 22 9.81 8.78 -0.53
CA ARG A 22 9.26 9.71 -1.53
C ARG A 22 8.18 10.60 -0.91
N GLN A 23 8.10 11.83 -1.44
CA GLN A 23 7.08 12.80 -1.05
C GLN A 23 5.68 12.46 -1.60
N LYS A 24 5.64 11.73 -2.73
CA LYS A 24 4.43 11.25 -3.38
C LYS A 24 4.48 9.73 -3.48
N ILE A 25 3.36 9.10 -3.23
CA ILE A 25 3.20 7.64 -3.24
C ILE A 25 2.05 7.32 -4.17
N THR A 26 2.29 6.44 -5.14
CA THR A 26 1.32 5.99 -6.13
C THR A 26 0.83 4.58 -5.82
N GLY A 27 -0.22 4.13 -6.49
CA GLY A 27 -0.66 2.74 -6.46
C GLY A 27 0.43 1.79 -6.94
N ALA A 28 1.17 2.20 -7.98
CA ALA A 28 2.28 1.43 -8.51
C ALA A 28 3.41 1.24 -7.48
N ASP A 29 3.65 2.22 -6.61
CA ASP A 29 4.60 2.09 -5.50
C ASP A 29 4.13 1.06 -4.47
N LEU A 30 2.84 1.05 -4.11
CA LEU A 30 2.26 0.06 -3.19
C LEU A 30 2.34 -1.36 -3.75
N LYS A 31 2.13 -1.50 -5.06
CA LYS A 31 2.30 -2.76 -5.80
C LYS A 31 3.75 -3.23 -5.78
N ALA A 32 4.68 -2.34 -6.10
CA ALA A 32 6.11 -2.66 -6.13
C ALA A 32 6.61 -3.16 -4.76
N ILE A 33 6.18 -2.54 -3.66
CA ILE A 33 6.53 -3.02 -2.31
C ILE A 33 5.98 -4.44 -2.08
N ARG A 34 4.71 -4.70 -2.43
CA ARG A 34 4.10 -6.03 -2.22
C ARG A 34 4.82 -7.11 -3.03
N GLU A 35 5.11 -6.83 -4.30
CA GLU A 35 5.76 -7.78 -5.21
C GLU A 35 7.22 -8.05 -4.79
N GLU A 36 7.96 -7.03 -4.37
CA GLU A 36 9.31 -7.18 -3.79
C GLU A 36 9.30 -8.05 -2.52
N LEU A 37 8.24 -7.95 -1.71
CA LEU A 37 8.05 -8.82 -0.55
C LEU A 37 7.67 -10.26 -0.93
N GLY A 38 7.30 -10.51 -2.19
CA GLY A 38 6.88 -11.80 -2.72
C GLY A 38 5.46 -12.18 -2.29
N LEU A 39 4.61 -11.19 -2.04
CA LEU A 39 3.24 -11.40 -1.56
C LEU A 39 2.23 -11.33 -2.71
N ALA A 40 1.31 -12.28 -2.72
CA ALA A 40 0.18 -12.27 -3.63
C ALA A 40 -0.86 -11.25 -3.16
N ILE A 41 -1.63 -10.65 -4.09
CA ILE A 41 -2.67 -9.69 -3.73
C ILE A 41 -3.77 -10.34 -2.87
N GLU A 42 -4.00 -11.63 -3.07
CA GLU A 42 -4.90 -12.48 -2.30
C GLU A 42 -4.47 -12.59 -0.84
N THR A 43 -3.16 -12.52 -0.54
CA THR A 43 -2.67 -12.49 0.84
C THR A 43 -3.14 -11.22 1.54
N ILE A 44 -3.08 -10.08 0.85
CA ILE A 44 -3.56 -8.80 1.38
C ILE A 44 -5.08 -8.84 1.60
N HIS A 45 -5.82 -9.39 0.64
CA HIS A 45 -7.26 -9.62 0.79
C HIS A 45 -7.56 -10.48 2.03
N GLN A 46 -6.85 -11.58 2.23
CA GLN A 46 -7.08 -12.48 3.36
C GLN A 46 -6.81 -11.81 4.71
N GLU A 47 -5.77 -10.97 4.82
CA GLU A 47 -5.42 -10.28 6.06
C GLU A 47 -6.33 -9.08 6.35
N THR A 48 -6.70 -8.32 5.33
CA THR A 48 -7.41 -7.03 5.51
C THR A 48 -8.93 -7.14 5.33
N LYS A 49 -9.40 -8.19 4.66
CA LYS A 49 -10.80 -8.37 4.19
C LYS A 49 -11.29 -7.29 3.22
N ILE A 50 -10.38 -6.48 2.66
CA ILE A 50 -10.70 -5.55 1.57
C ILE A 50 -10.93 -6.37 0.29
N ARG A 51 -11.97 -6.05 -0.47
CA ARG A 51 -12.28 -6.76 -1.72
C ARG A 51 -11.12 -6.66 -2.72
N LEU A 52 -10.87 -7.74 -3.47
CA LEU A 52 -9.77 -7.81 -4.44
C LEU A 52 -9.82 -6.71 -5.49
N ASP A 53 -11.02 -6.35 -5.97
CA ASP A 53 -11.19 -5.28 -6.95
C ASP A 53 -10.69 -3.93 -6.41
N TYR A 54 -11.01 -3.57 -5.17
CA TYR A 54 -10.47 -2.37 -4.55
C TYR A 54 -8.96 -2.42 -4.36
N LEU A 55 -8.39 -3.58 -4.03
CA LEU A 55 -6.94 -3.72 -3.92
C LEU A 55 -6.26 -3.49 -5.27
N HIS A 56 -6.81 -4.05 -6.35
CA HIS A 56 -6.33 -3.81 -7.72
C HIS A 56 -6.52 -2.35 -8.15
N ASP A 57 -7.68 -1.76 -7.89
CA ASP A 57 -7.96 -0.37 -8.26
C ASP A 57 -7.05 0.60 -7.49
N ILE A 58 -6.67 0.28 -6.25
CA ILE A 58 -5.64 1.01 -5.47
C ILE A 58 -4.27 0.87 -6.13
N GLU A 59 -3.83 -0.33 -6.48
CA GLU A 59 -2.51 -0.54 -7.11
C GLU A 59 -2.39 0.07 -8.51
N GLU A 60 -3.51 0.26 -9.19
CA GLU A 60 -3.59 0.79 -10.55
C GLU A 60 -4.00 2.27 -10.59
N ASP A 61 -4.17 2.93 -9.43
CA ASP A 61 -4.63 4.32 -9.32
C ASP A 61 -5.90 4.61 -10.13
N LYS A 62 -6.83 3.64 -10.22
CA LYS A 62 -8.11 3.77 -10.96
C LYS A 62 -9.08 4.64 -10.20
N THR A 63 -8.80 5.94 -10.19
CA THR A 63 -9.49 6.95 -9.35
C THR A 63 -11.00 6.93 -9.43
N GLU A 64 -11.57 6.58 -10.57
CA GLU A 64 -13.00 6.46 -10.82
C GLU A 64 -13.65 5.22 -10.18
N LYS A 65 -12.85 4.21 -9.80
CA LYS A 65 -13.29 2.96 -9.15
C LYS A 65 -12.87 2.86 -7.69
N LEU A 66 -12.00 3.78 -7.24
CA LEU A 66 -11.58 3.82 -5.85
C LEU A 66 -12.79 4.05 -4.93
N PRO A 67 -12.77 3.45 -3.73
CA PRO A 67 -13.77 3.72 -2.71
C PRO A 67 -13.75 5.20 -2.31
N ALA A 68 -14.85 5.66 -1.72
CA ALA A 68 -14.95 7.04 -1.24
C ALA A 68 -13.76 7.41 -0.31
N PRO A 69 -13.24 8.65 -0.35
CA PRO A 69 -12.02 9.04 0.36
C PRO A 69 -11.99 8.70 1.85
N VAL A 70 -13.17 8.73 2.51
CA VAL A 70 -13.34 8.36 3.93
C VAL A 70 -12.95 6.90 4.21
N PHE A 71 -13.16 6.00 3.26
CA PHE A 71 -12.77 4.59 3.35
C PHE A 71 -11.40 4.32 2.77
N LEU A 72 -11.06 4.97 1.64
CA LEU A 72 -9.83 4.74 0.90
C LEU A 72 -8.58 4.86 1.76
N LYS A 73 -8.47 5.93 2.56
CA LYS A 73 -7.33 6.10 3.47
C LYS A 73 -7.21 4.94 4.46
N GLY A 74 -8.33 4.48 5.01
CA GLY A 74 -8.37 3.33 5.91
C GLY A 74 -7.93 2.03 5.23
N PHE A 75 -8.33 1.83 3.97
CA PHE A 75 -7.95 0.65 3.18
C PHE A 75 -6.45 0.64 2.87
N VAL A 76 -5.90 1.76 2.41
CA VAL A 76 -4.46 1.90 2.13
C VAL A 76 -3.64 1.72 3.41
N LYS A 77 -4.10 2.26 4.54
CA LYS A 77 -3.46 2.04 5.85
C LYS A 77 -3.47 0.56 6.26
N ALA A 78 -4.60 -0.14 6.09
CA ALA A 78 -4.71 -1.56 6.40
C ALA A 78 -3.80 -2.42 5.48
N TYR A 79 -3.76 -2.08 4.19
CA TYR A 79 -2.84 -2.66 3.21
C TYR A 79 -1.38 -2.55 3.68
N LEU A 80 -0.91 -1.35 4.00
CA LEU A 80 0.47 -1.10 4.44
C LEU A 80 0.80 -1.84 5.74
N ARG A 81 -0.15 -1.92 6.68
CA ARG A 81 0.03 -2.65 7.93
C ARG A 81 0.14 -4.16 7.72
N SER A 82 -0.59 -4.74 6.76
CA SER A 82 -0.45 -6.16 6.38
C SER A 82 0.96 -6.46 5.85
N LEU A 83 1.56 -5.50 5.14
CA LEU A 83 2.96 -5.56 4.68
C LEU A 83 3.98 -5.31 5.81
N CYS A 84 3.57 -5.06 7.06
CA CYS A 84 4.44 -4.69 8.17
C CYS A 84 5.18 -3.35 8.02
N ILE A 85 4.61 -2.41 7.26
CA ILE A 85 5.12 -1.03 7.14
C ILE A 85 4.70 -0.22 8.37
N GLU A 86 5.67 0.33 9.11
CA GLU A 86 5.43 0.96 10.41
C GLU A 86 4.85 2.39 10.27
N ASN A 87 5.31 3.16 9.29
CA ASN A 87 4.83 4.52 8.97
C ASN A 87 3.58 4.52 8.07
N ALA A 88 2.70 3.53 8.22
CA ALA A 88 1.51 3.37 7.38
C ALA A 88 0.57 4.59 7.37
N ASP A 89 0.51 5.33 8.49
CA ASP A 89 -0.31 6.54 8.61
C ASP A 89 0.19 7.69 7.70
N ASP A 90 1.50 7.91 7.65
CA ASP A 90 2.11 8.95 6.83
C ASP A 90 2.04 8.57 5.34
N ILE A 91 2.39 7.32 5.02
CA ILE A 91 2.38 6.81 3.64
C ILE A 91 0.96 6.79 3.07
N SER A 92 -0.04 6.37 3.87
CA SER A 92 -1.44 6.46 3.43
C SER A 92 -1.87 7.91 3.17
N THR A 93 -1.37 8.87 3.95
CA THR A 93 -1.64 10.29 3.72
C THR A 93 -0.97 10.80 2.45
N ALA A 94 0.29 10.43 2.21
CA ALA A 94 1.03 10.76 1.00
C ALA A 94 0.34 10.20 -0.27
N TYR A 95 -0.14 8.96 -0.21
CA TYR A 95 -0.93 8.36 -1.29
C TYR A 95 -2.20 9.16 -1.56
N MET A 96 -2.97 9.47 -0.51
CA MET A 96 -4.20 10.25 -0.63
C MET A 96 -4.00 11.66 -1.19
N ASN A 97 -2.79 12.24 -1.07
CA ASN A 97 -2.46 13.56 -1.61
C ASN A 97 -1.88 13.49 -3.04
N THR A 98 -1.56 12.28 -3.52
CA THR A 98 -1.06 12.05 -4.88
C THR A 98 -2.20 11.92 -5.88
N LEU A 99 -3.39 11.49 -5.43
CA LEU A 99 -4.56 11.31 -6.29
C LEU A 99 -5.13 12.64 -6.83
N PRO A 100 -5.47 12.72 -8.13
CA PRO A 100 -6.13 13.88 -8.72
C PRO A 100 -7.52 14.11 -8.12
N GLY A 101 -7.93 15.38 -7.98
CA GLY A 101 -9.26 15.77 -7.48
C GLY A 101 -9.34 16.18 -6.00
N LYS A 102 -8.18 16.36 -5.34
CA LYS A 102 -8.09 16.83 -3.95
C LYS A 102 -7.55 18.26 -3.79
N ASN A 103 -7.38 18.97 -4.92
CA ASN A 103 -7.09 20.40 -4.97
C ASN A 103 -8.29 21.13 -5.59
#